data_AF-A0AAU7D5E4-F1
#
_entry.id   AF-A0AAU7D5E4-F1
#
_cell.length_a   1.000
_cell.length_b   1.000
_cell.length_c   1.000
_cell.angle_alpha   90.00
_cell.angle_beta   90.00
_cell.angle_gamma   90.00
#
_symmetry.space_group_name_H-M   'P 1'
#
loop_
_entity.id
_entity.type
_entity.pdbx_description
1 polymer ?
#
loop_
_entity_poly.entity_id
_entity_poly.type
_entity_poly.pdbx_seq_one_letter_code
_entity_poly.pdbx_strand_id
1 'polypeptide(L)' 'MSFGIYAIGYLILIVGVAYLAHLMHIPQAYIVAGAIILVGIGIVTGVQSTRHKDPS' A
#
# COMPACT_ATOMS: atom_id res chain seq x y z
N MET A 1 -5.28 -17.32 -3.86
CA MET A 1 -4.26 -16.45 -4.48
C MET A 1 -3.26 -16.04 -3.41
N SER A 2 -1.96 -16.04 -3.70
CA SER A 2 -0.93 -15.81 -2.67
C SER A 2 -0.97 -14.37 -2.17
N PHE A 3 -1.51 -14.18 -0.95
CA PHE A 3 -1.51 -12.91 -0.23
C PHE A 3 -0.11 -12.29 -0.12
N GLY A 4 0.93 -13.13 -0.01
CA GLY A 4 2.32 -12.67 0.02
C GLY A 4 2.74 -11.94 -1.26
N ILE A 5 2.35 -12.45 -2.43
CA ILE A 5 2.68 -11.79 -3.72
C ILE A 5 1.94 -10.44 -3.84
N TYR A 6 0.69 -10.38 -3.38
CA TYR A 6 -0.06 -9.13 -3.31
C TYR A 6 0.63 -8.10 -2.42
N ALA A 7 1.02 -8.50 -1.20
CA ALA A 7 1.70 -7.61 -0.25
C ALA A 7 3.03 -7.08 -0.80
N ILE A 8 3.81 -7.94 -1.46
CA ILE A 8 5.08 -7.55 -2.10
C ILE A 8 4.83 -6.55 -3.24
N GLY A 9 3.87 -6.84 -4.13
CA GLY A 9 3.51 -5.93 -5.23
C GLY A 9 3.02 -4.58 -4.72
N TYR A 10 2.26 -4.58 -3.63
CA TYR A 10 1.76 -3.36 -3.00
C TYR A 10 2.89 -2.53 -2.36
N LEU A 11 3.87 -3.18 -1.73
CA LEU A 11 5.07 -2.52 -1.21
C LEU A 11 5.88 -1.84 -2.31
N ILE A 12 6.05 -2.50 -3.45
CA ILE A 12 6.72 -1.92 -4.63
C ILE A 12 5.96 -0.68 -5.12
N LEU A 13 4.63 -0.72 -5.12
CA LEU A 13 3.78 0.41 -5.49
C LEU A 13 4.03 1.62 -4.57
N ILE A 14 4.03 1.41 -3.24
CA ILE A 14 4.30 2.47 -2.25
C ILE A 14 5.67 3.10 -2.49
N VAL A 15 6.71 2.28 -2.64
CA VAL A 15 8.09 2.77 -2.85
C VAL A 15 8.20 3.52 -4.18
N GLY A 16 7.57 3.02 -5.24
CA GLY A 16 7.56 3.66 -6.56
C GLY A 16 6.90 5.04 -6.54
N VAL A 17 5.74 5.17 -5.90
CA VAL A 17 5.04 6.46 -5.77
C VAL A 17 5.86 7.43 -4.92
N ALA A 18 6.43 6.98 -3.81
CA ALA A 18 7.28 7.83 -2.96
C ALA A 18 8.53 8.32 -3.71
N TYR A 19 9.16 7.45 -4.50
CA TYR A 19 10.34 7.80 -5.31
C TYR A 19 10.01 8.78 -6.43
N LEU A 20 8.88 8.58 -7.14
CA LEU A 20 8.41 9.52 -8.16
C LEU A 20 8.08 10.89 -7.55
N ALA A 21 7.41 10.92 -6.40
CA ALA A 21 7.09 12.15 -5.70
C ALA A 21 8.36 12.91 -5.25
N HIS A 22 9.39 12.17 -4.82
CA HIS A 22 10.69 12.74 -4.49
C HIS A 22 11.37 13.35 -5.73
N LEU A 23 11.33 12.67 -6.88
CA LEU A 23 11.89 13.17 -8.14
C LEU A 23 11.16 14.43 -8.66
N MET A 24 9.87 14.53 -8.39
CA MET A 24 9.06 15.72 -8.69
C MET A 24 9.27 16.88 -7.69
N HIS A 25 10.20 16.75 -6.74
CA HIS A 25 10.48 17.76 -5.71
C HIS A 25 9.25 18.11 -4.87
N ILE A 26 8.34 17.15 -4.68
CA ILE A 26 7.20 17.33 -3.78
C ILE A 26 7.75 17.45 -2.34
N PRO A 27 7.23 18.38 -1.51
CA PRO A 27 7.71 18.51 -0.14
C PRO A 27 7.56 17.19 0.63
N GLN A 28 8.61 16.81 1.36
CA GLN A 28 8.72 15.50 2.03
C GLN A 28 7.53 15.18 2.95
N ALA A 29 6.92 16.20 3.56
CA ALA A 29 5.72 16.05 4.38
C ALA A 29 4.54 15.40 3.61
N TYR A 30 4.32 15.78 2.34
CA TYR A 30 3.26 15.21 1.51
C TYR A 30 3.59 13.79 1.05
N ILE A 31 4.87 13.49 0.81
CA ILE A 31 5.33 12.14 0.46
C ILE A 31 5.05 11.18 1.63
N VAL A 32 5.40 11.59 2.84
CA VAL A 32 5.15 10.80 4.06
C VAL A 32 3.66 10.64 4.30
N ALA A 33 2.87 11.71 4.18
CA ALA A 33 1.41 11.64 4.31
C ALA A 33 0.79 10.67 3.29
N GLY A 34 1.21 10.73 2.02
CA GLY A 34 0.75 9.83 0.97
C GLY A 34 1.16 8.37 1.22
N ALA A 35 2.39 8.14 1.70
CA ALA A 35 2.86 6.80 2.05
C ALA A 35 2.04 6.19 3.20
N ILE A 36 1.70 6.98 4.24
CA ILE A 36 0.85 6.53 5.35
C ILE A 36 -0.55 6.14 4.85
N ILE A 37 -1.15 6.94 3.98
CA ILE A 37 -2.47 6.65 3.40
C ILE A 37 -2.42 5.35 2.59
N LEU A 38 -1.41 5.17 1.73
CA LEU A 38 -1.24 3.96 0.94
C LEU A 38 -1.03 2.74 1.83
N VAL A 39 -0.19 2.82 2.86
CA VAL A 39 -0.03 1.72 3.84
C VAL A 39 -1.36 1.33 4.48
N GLY A 40 -2.18 2.30 4.87
CA GLY A 40 -3.52 2.05 5.41
C GLY A 40 -4.43 1.30 4.44
N ILE A 41 -4.44 1.70 3.17
CA ILE A 41 -5.19 1.01 2.10
C ILE A 41 -4.68 -0.42 1.92
N GLY A 42 -3.37 -0.63 1.91
CA GLY A 42 -2.75 -1.96 1.80
C GLY A 42 -3.16 -2.89 2.93
N ILE A 43 -3.20 -2.39 4.16
CA ILE A 43 -3.65 -3.14 5.33
C ILE A 43 -5.13 -3.51 5.20
N VAL A 44 -6.01 -2.55 4.89
CA VAL A 44 -7.45 -2.81 4.75
C VAL A 44 -7.72 -3.86 3.67
N THR A 45 -7.03 -3.74 2.53
CA THR A 45 -7.19 -4.67 1.41
C THR A 45 -6.66 -6.06 1.77
N GLY A 46 -5.56 -6.11 2.53
CA GLY A 46 -5.02 -7.38 3.03
C GLY A 46 -5.92 -8.06 4.05
N VAL A 47 -6.50 -7.30 4.99
CA VAL A 47 -7.46 -7.83 5.97
C VAL A 47 -8.70 -8.39 5.25
N GLN A 48 -9.24 -7.68 4.26
CA GLN A 48 -10.35 -8.19 3.44
C GLN A 48 -9.98 -9.48 2.70
N SER A 49 -8.76 -9.58 2.16
CA SER A 49 -8.28 -10.81 1.51
C SER A 49 -8.15 -11.99 2.47
N THR A 50 -7.87 -11.74 3.75
CA THR A 50 -7.79 -12.79 4.79
C THR A 50 -9.14 -13.12 5.43
N ARG A 51 -10.15 -12.24 5.32
CA ARG A 51 -11.48 -12.48 5.85
C ARG A 51 -12.19 -13.52 4.97
N HIS A 52 -11.97 -14.80 5.26
CA HIS A 52 -12.80 -15.87 4.73
C HIS A 52 -14.25 -15.54 5.09
N LYS A 53 -15.12 -15.51 4.08
CA LYS A 53 -16.57 -15.46 4.28
C LYS A 53 -16.93 -16.58 5.25
N ASP A 54 -17.55 -16.26 6.39
CA ASP A 54 -18.16 -17.27 7.22
C ASP A 54 -19.13 -18.07 6.33
N PRO A 55 -18.99 -19.40 6.24
CA PRO A 55 -19.97 -20.23 5.56
C PRO A 55 -21.25 -20.21 6.39
N SER A 56 -22.27 -19.51 5.89
CA SER A 56 -23.66 -19.65 6.35
C SER A 56 -24.33 -20.82 5.64
#